data_AF-Q2KPK7-F1
#
_entry.id   AF-Q2KPK7-F1
#
_cell.length_a   1.000
_cell.length_b   1.000
_cell.length_c   1.000
_cell.angle_alpha   90.00
_cell.angle_beta   90.00
_cell.angle_gamma   90.00
#
_symmetry.space_group_name_H-M   'P 1'
#
loop_
_entity.id
_entity.type
_entity.pdbx_description
1 polymer ?
#
loop_
_entity_poly.entity_id
_entity_poly.type
_entity_poly.pdbx_seq_one_letter_code
_entity_poly.pdbx_strand_id
1 'polypeptide(L)'
;VIGGVGNTTLAQCLYNNKHLMDGVDLKACICVSQNFHVVETTKNVIKGISSGVCSLDNFDLLQQDLKKKLSEKKFFIVLDDVWSEDADKWNSFITPFQHGTKGNTILLTTRKVNVGRIVQHYNSYTLTAPS
;
A
#
# COMPACT_ATOMS: atom_id res chain seq x y z
N VAL A 1 17.53 -14.72 -1.52
CA VAL A 1 16.61 -14.61 -2.67
C VAL A 1 17.02 -13.42 -3.50
N ILE A 2 17.24 -13.66 -4.81
CA ILE A 2 17.74 -12.71 -5.79
C ILE A 2 16.74 -11.55 -5.95
N GLY A 3 17.23 -10.31 -5.88
CA GLY A 3 16.46 -9.16 -6.36
C GLY A 3 16.33 -9.27 -7.87
N GLY A 4 15.13 -9.54 -8.38
CA GLY A 4 14.95 -9.72 -9.83
C GLY A 4 13.71 -10.45 -10.31
N VAL A 5 12.78 -10.85 -9.44
CA VAL A 5 11.51 -11.52 -9.85
C VAL A 5 10.59 -10.59 -10.67
N GLY A 6 10.88 -9.30 -10.72
CA GLY A 6 10.09 -8.33 -11.47
C GLY A 6 8.83 -7.86 -10.73
N ASN A 7 8.72 -8.09 -9.41
CA ASN A 7 7.55 -7.65 -8.63
C ASN A 7 7.30 -6.13 -8.73
N THR A 8 8.35 -5.31 -8.59
CA THR A 8 8.28 -3.86 -8.78
C THR A 8 7.89 -3.51 -10.22
N THR A 9 8.45 -4.21 -11.21
CA THR A 9 8.09 -4.03 -12.62
C THR A 9 6.62 -4.35 -12.87
N LEU A 10 6.11 -5.46 -12.34
CA LEU A 10 4.70 -5.83 -12.45
C LEU A 10 3.80 -4.81 -11.75
N ALA A 11 4.18 -4.36 -10.55
CA ALA A 11 3.44 -3.33 -9.84
C ALA A 11 3.35 -2.03 -10.65
N GLN A 12 4.45 -1.61 -11.30
CA GLN A 12 4.47 -0.48 -12.22
C GLN A 12 3.60 -0.71 -13.46
N CYS A 13 3.62 -1.91 -14.06
CA CYS A 13 2.76 -2.26 -15.18
C CYS A 13 1.27 -2.18 -14.81
N LEU A 14 0.89 -2.73 -13.65
CA LEU A 14 -0.49 -2.67 -13.15
C LEU A 14 -0.90 -1.23 -12.87
N TYR A 15 -0.06 -0.46 -12.17
CA TYR A 15 -0.28 0.95 -11.84
C TYR A 15 -0.50 1.84 -13.08
N ASN A 16 0.17 1.52 -14.19
CA ASN A 16 0.07 2.27 -15.45
C ASN A 16 -0.99 1.70 -16.42
N ASN A 17 -1.65 0.60 -16.07
CA ASN A 17 -2.67 -0.01 -16.93
C ASN A 17 -3.96 0.82 -16.90
N LYS A 18 -4.30 1.45 -18.02
CA LYS A 18 -5.48 2.33 -18.15
C LYS A 18 -6.80 1.65 -17.81
N HIS A 19 -6.96 0.37 -18.15
CA HIS A 19 -8.19 -0.38 -17.90
C HIS A 19 -8.35 -0.72 -16.40
N LEU A 20 -7.26 -1.07 -15.71
CA LEU A 20 -7.30 -1.31 -14.27
C LEU A 20 -7.51 -0.02 -13.47
N MET A 21 -6.99 1.09 -13.98
CA MET A 21 -7.15 2.41 -13.37
C MET A 21 -8.49 3.07 -13.72
N ASP A 22 -9.31 2.45 -14.58
CA ASP A 22 -10.61 3.00 -14.93
C ASP A 22 -11.54 3.07 -13.70
N GLY A 23 -12.10 4.25 -13.49
CA GLY A 23 -12.90 4.58 -12.31
C GLY A 23 -12.15 4.58 -10.97
N VAL A 24 -10.80 4.51 -10.95
CA VAL A 24 -10.02 4.71 -9.71
C VAL A 24 -9.90 6.21 -9.43
N ASP A 25 -10.42 6.66 -8.28
CA ASP A 25 -10.38 8.05 -7.85
C ASP A 25 -8.99 8.48 -7.36
N LEU A 26 -8.32 7.60 -6.61
CA LEU A 26 -7.06 7.88 -5.94
C LEU A 26 -6.04 6.80 -6.24
N LYS A 27 -4.82 7.21 -6.60
CA LYS A 27 -3.71 6.28 -6.79
C LYS A 27 -2.41 6.79 -6.21
N ALA A 28 -1.64 5.90 -5.61
CA ALA A 28 -0.31 6.20 -5.10
C ALA A 28 0.62 4.99 -5.25
N CYS A 29 1.91 5.23 -5.43
CA CYS A 29 2.95 4.21 -5.41
C CYS A 29 4.04 4.65 -4.44
N ILE A 30 4.16 3.95 -3.32
CA ILE A 30 5.02 4.32 -2.21
C ILE A 30 6.08 3.23 -2.02
N CYS A 31 7.34 3.64 -2.06
CA CYS A 31 8.44 2.78 -1.62
C CYS A 31 8.45 2.77 -0.09
N VAL A 32 8.34 1.58 0.50
CA VAL A 32 8.37 1.41 1.96
C VAL A 32 9.81 1.20 2.40
N SER A 33 10.24 1.96 3.40
CA SER A 33 11.58 1.80 3.96
C SER A 33 11.74 0.43 4.61
N GLN A 34 12.98 -0.08 4.64
CA GLN A 34 13.29 -1.39 5.20
C GLN A 34 12.82 -1.54 6.66
N ASN A 35 12.87 -0.44 7.41
CA ASN A 35 12.24 -0.32 8.72
C ASN A 35 10.83 0.21 8.53
N PHE A 36 9.81 -0.63 8.68
CA PHE A 36 8.42 -0.20 8.52
C PHE A 36 8.00 0.78 9.63
N HIS A 37 8.14 2.07 9.33
CA HIS A 37 7.68 3.17 10.16
C HIS A 37 6.25 3.52 9.77
N VAL A 38 5.27 3.05 10.54
CA VAL A 38 3.83 3.20 10.23
C VAL A 38 3.45 4.68 10.06
N VAL A 39 3.95 5.57 10.92
CA VAL A 39 3.71 7.01 10.86
C VAL A 39 4.23 7.60 9.54
N GLU A 40 5.48 7.30 9.18
CA GLU A 40 6.11 7.80 7.96
C GLU A 40 5.43 7.23 6.70
N THR A 41 5.11 5.94 6.71
CA THR A 41 4.41 5.29 5.60
C THR A 41 3.02 5.91 5.40
N THR A 42 2.28 6.16 6.49
CA THR A 42 0.97 6.83 6.44
C THR A 42 1.08 8.23 5.83
N LYS A 43 2.09 9.02 6.25
CA LYS A 43 2.39 10.33 5.66
C LYS A 43 2.67 10.22 4.16
N ASN A 44 3.48 9.26 3.75
CA ASN A 44 3.85 9.08 2.36
C ASN A 44 2.64 8.70 1.50
N VAL A 45 1.75 7.85 2.00
CA VAL A 45 0.46 7.55 1.33
C VAL A 45 -0.38 8.81 1.19
N ILE A 46 -0.57 9.57 2.28
CA ILE A 46 -1.35 10.83 2.24
C ILE A 46 -0.79 11.78 1.19
N LYS A 47 0.53 12.02 1.18
CA LYS A 47 1.20 12.84 0.17
C LYS A 47 0.97 12.31 -1.25
N GLY A 48 1.10 10.99 -1.44
CA GLY A 48 0.92 10.34 -2.73
C GLY A 48 -0.48 10.47 -3.31
N ILE A 49 -1.53 10.37 -2.49
CA ILE A 49 -2.93 10.47 -2.95
C ILE A 49 -3.44 11.91 -3.04
N SER A 50 -2.81 12.86 -2.35
CA SER A 50 -3.27 14.27 -2.30
C SER A 50 -2.39 15.25 -3.09
N SER A 51 -1.31 14.78 -3.73
CA SER A 51 -0.34 15.62 -4.47
C SER A 51 0.21 16.81 -3.66
N GLY A 52 0.21 16.72 -2.33
CA GLY A 52 0.47 17.84 -1.41
C GLY A 52 1.34 17.47 -0.22
N VAL A 53 1.55 18.44 0.67
CA VAL A 53 2.36 18.28 1.90
C VAL A 53 1.49 17.75 3.03
N CYS A 54 2.00 16.75 3.77
CA CYS A 54 1.41 16.29 5.02
C CYS A 54 2.27 16.81 6.18
N SER A 55 1.73 17.75 6.97
CA SER A 55 2.38 18.37 8.13
C SER A 55 1.93 17.80 9.48
N LEU A 56 1.09 16.76 9.47
CA LEU A 56 0.60 16.10 10.68
C LEU A 56 1.67 15.16 11.22
N ASP A 57 2.04 15.29 12.50
CA ASP A 57 3.01 14.41 13.15
C ASP A 57 2.39 13.40 14.12
N ASN A 58 1.17 13.68 14.61
CA ASN A 58 0.44 12.78 15.49
C ASN A 58 -0.19 11.64 14.67
N PHE A 59 0.00 10.40 15.14
CA PHE A 59 -0.46 9.21 14.43
C PHE A 59 -1.99 9.10 14.31
N ASP A 60 -2.73 9.44 15.36
CA ASP A 60 -4.19 9.40 15.33
C ASP A 60 -4.77 10.42 14.35
N LEU A 61 -4.18 11.62 14.28
CA LEU A 61 -4.55 12.62 13.30
C LEU A 61 -4.26 12.17 11.86
N LEU A 62 -3.13 11.49 11.64
CA LEU A 62 -2.79 10.90 10.34
C LEU A 62 -3.80 9.82 9.94
N GLN A 63 -4.20 8.95 10.87
CA GLN A 63 -5.19 7.91 10.66
C GLN A 63 -6.56 8.50 10.29
N GLN A 64 -7.00 9.55 11.01
CA GLN A 64 -8.25 10.25 10.72
C GLN A 64 -8.22 10.97 9.37
N ASP A 65 -7.12 11.63 9.03
CA ASP A 65 -6.97 12.33 7.76
C ASP A 65 -6.94 11.36 6.58
N LEU A 66 -6.18 10.26 6.69
CA LEU A 66 -6.14 9.22 5.67
C LEU A 66 -7.53 8.60 5.49
N LYS A 67 -8.20 8.24 6.59
CA LYS A 67 -9.57 7.72 6.54
C LYS A 67 -10.50 8.66 5.78
N LYS A 68 -10.51 9.95 6.14
CA LYS A 68 -11.36 10.96 5.48
C LYS A 68 -11.09 11.05 3.98
N LYS A 69 -9.82 10.96 3.56
CA LYS A 69 -9.43 11.01 2.15
C LYS A 69 -9.84 9.76 1.38
N LEU A 70 -9.80 8.59 2.02
CA LEU A 70 -10.16 7.31 1.41
C LEU A 70 -11.67 7.04 1.43
N SER A 71 -12.40 7.63 2.36
CA SER A 71 -13.85 7.48 2.48
C SER A 71 -14.56 7.75 1.16
N GLU A 72 -15.43 6.81 0.76
CA GLU A 72 -16.25 6.93 -0.46
C GLU A 72 -15.43 7.03 -1.77
N LYS A 73 -14.15 6.67 -1.74
CA LYS A 73 -13.28 6.62 -2.92
C LYS A 73 -12.88 5.19 -3.27
N LYS A 74 -12.80 4.91 -4.57
CA LYS A 74 -12.12 3.73 -5.11
C LYS A 74 -10.65 4.08 -5.28
N PHE A 75 -9.76 3.38 -4.60
CA PHE A 75 -8.33 3.67 -4.62
C PHE A 75 -7.49 2.47 -5.07
N PHE A 76 -6.32 2.77 -5.66
CA PHE A 76 -5.30 1.79 -6.01
C PHE A 76 -3.94 2.22 -5.44
N ILE A 77 -3.48 1.54 -4.40
CA ILE A 77 -2.28 1.95 -3.67
C ILE A 77 -1.24 0.83 -3.73
N VAL A 78 -0.05 1.15 -4.24
CA VAL A 78 1.10 0.25 -4.27
C VAL A 78 2.01 0.57 -3.09
N LEU A 79 2.33 -0.46 -2.30
CA LEU A 79 3.37 -0.45 -1.26
C LEU A 79 4.51 -1.34 -1.74
N ASP A 80 5.56 -0.71 -2.25
CA ASP A 80 6.69 -1.39 -2.87
C ASP A 80 7.81 -1.68 -1.86
N ASP A 81 8.45 -2.84 -2.03
CA ASP A 81 9.60 -3.36 -1.26
C ASP A 81 9.36 -3.39 0.26
N VAL A 82 8.31 -4.08 0.68
CA VAL A 82 7.93 -4.20 2.10
C VAL A 82 8.69 -5.29 2.83
N TRP A 83 9.20 -5.02 4.04
CA TRP A 83 10.05 -5.94 4.82
C TRP A 83 9.50 -6.39 6.19
N SER A 84 8.49 -5.70 6.72
CA SER A 84 8.04 -5.89 8.12
C SER A 84 7.03 -7.02 8.30
N GLU A 85 7.29 -7.85 9.31
CA GLU A 85 6.47 -8.99 9.73
C GLU A 85 5.64 -8.67 11.00
N ASP A 86 5.60 -7.41 11.41
CA ASP A 86 4.87 -6.95 12.60
C ASP A 86 3.37 -6.77 12.28
N ALA A 87 2.56 -7.73 12.72
CA ALA A 87 1.12 -7.75 12.46
C ALA A 87 0.36 -6.58 13.08
N ASP A 88 0.77 -6.09 14.25
CA ASP A 88 0.09 -4.99 14.93
C ASP A 88 0.32 -3.67 14.19
N LYS A 89 1.54 -3.45 13.69
CA LYS A 89 1.84 -2.33 12.78
C LYS A 89 1.00 -2.39 11.51
N TRP A 90 0.83 -3.59 10.94
CA TRP A 90 -0.02 -3.77 9.76
C TRP A 90 -1.48 -3.44 10.05
N ASN A 91 -2.05 -4.00 11.11
CA ASN A 91 -3.44 -3.77 11.52
C ASN A 91 -3.71 -2.27 11.73
N SER A 92 -2.80 -1.59 12.42
CA SER A 92 -2.85 -0.15 12.62
C SER A 92 -2.77 0.62 11.31
N PHE A 93 -1.85 0.24 10.41
CA PHE A 93 -1.71 0.88 9.11
C PHE A 93 -2.93 0.70 8.19
N ILE A 94 -3.52 -0.51 8.12
CA ILE A 94 -4.61 -0.82 7.18
C ILE A 94 -5.97 -0.29 7.61
N THR A 95 -6.14 0.09 8.88
CA THR A 95 -7.44 0.46 9.46
C THR A 95 -8.16 1.56 8.67
N PRO A 96 -7.50 2.65 8.22
CA PRO A 96 -8.14 3.71 7.43
C PRO A 96 -8.64 3.23 6.07
N PHE A 97 -8.02 2.20 5.49
CA PHE A 97 -8.32 1.71 4.15
C PHE A 97 -9.63 0.92 4.10
N GLN A 98 -10.14 0.49 5.25
CA GLN A 98 -11.43 -0.21 5.36
C GLN A 98 -12.64 0.68 5.03
N HIS A 99 -12.44 2.00 4.88
CA HIS A 99 -13.50 2.98 4.63
C HIS A 99 -13.71 3.36 3.16
N GLY A 100 -12.95 2.77 2.22
CA GLY A 100 -13.16 3.01 0.79
C GLY A 100 -14.37 2.29 0.21
N THR A 101 -14.69 2.58 -1.06
CA THR A 101 -15.78 1.90 -1.80
C THR A 101 -15.32 0.57 -2.36
N LYS A 102 -16.26 -0.34 -2.62
CA LYS A 102 -15.99 -1.66 -3.21
C LYS A 102 -15.09 -1.56 -4.45
N GLY A 103 -14.05 -2.39 -4.50
CA GLY A 103 -13.12 -2.47 -5.62
C GLY A 103 -11.83 -1.66 -5.45
N ASN A 104 -11.64 -1.07 -4.27
CA ASN A 104 -10.36 -0.57 -3.79
C ASN A 104 -9.32 -1.71 -3.64
N THR A 105 -8.06 -1.39 -3.97
CA THR A 105 -6.95 -2.35 -4.06
C THR A 105 -5.72 -1.79 -3.36
N ILE A 106 -5.09 -2.60 -2.51
CA ILE A 106 -3.74 -2.37 -1.99
C ILE A 106 -2.85 -3.47 -2.55
N LEU A 107 -1.88 -3.09 -3.38
CA LEU A 107 -0.89 -4.01 -3.93
C LEU A 107 0.40 -3.89 -3.11
N LEU A 108 0.86 -5.02 -2.58
CA LEU A 108 2.09 -5.08 -1.80
C LEU A 108 3.13 -5.91 -2.54
N THR A 109 4.34 -5.37 -2.68
CA THR A 109 5.48 -6.15 -3.14
C THR A 109 6.42 -6.40 -1.97
N THR A 110 6.92 -7.62 -1.87
CA THR A 110 7.87 -8.01 -0.82
C THR A 110 8.81 -9.08 -1.34
N ARG A 111 10.01 -9.14 -0.78
CA ARG A 111 10.98 -10.23 -0.99
C ARG A 111 10.89 -11.31 0.08
N LYS A 112 10.05 -11.10 1.11
CA LYS A 112 9.89 -12.00 2.25
C LYS A 112 8.56 -12.74 2.18
N VAL A 113 8.63 -14.07 2.12
CA VAL A 113 7.45 -14.95 2.06
C VAL A 113 6.53 -14.76 3.28
N ASN A 114 7.10 -14.53 4.46
CA ASN A 114 6.34 -14.35 5.70
C ASN A 114 5.47 -13.08 5.70
N VAL A 115 5.95 -12.00 5.07
CA VAL A 115 5.17 -10.75 4.94
C VAL A 115 3.89 -11.03 4.16
N GLY A 116 3.98 -11.80 3.07
CA GLY A 116 2.81 -12.25 2.32
C GLY A 116 1.80 -12.99 3.18
N ARG A 117 2.25 -13.85 4.10
CA ARG A 117 1.39 -14.65 5.00
C ARG A 117 0.68 -13.83 6.08
N ILE A 118 1.31 -12.79 6.61
CA ILE A 118 0.66 -11.91 7.59
C ILE A 118 -0.48 -11.13 6.94
N VAL A 119 -0.25 -10.71 5.68
CA VAL A 119 -1.22 -10.00 4.86
C VAL A 119 -2.29 -10.94 4.27
N GLN A 120 -2.17 -12.28 4.37
CA GLN A 120 -3.15 -13.25 3.83
C GLN A 120 -4.56 -13.16 4.42
N HIS A 121 -4.76 -12.42 5.52
CA HIS A 121 -6.11 -12.04 5.96
C HIS A 121 -6.81 -11.08 4.96
N TYR A 122 -6.08 -10.64 3.93
CA TYR A 122 -6.50 -9.85 2.79
C TYR A 122 -6.11 -10.60 1.49
N ASN A 123 -6.82 -10.35 0.38
CA ASN A 123 -6.55 -11.01 -0.90
C ASN A 123 -5.07 -10.81 -1.32
N SER A 124 -4.30 -11.90 -1.38
CA SER A 124 -2.87 -11.86 -1.70
C SER A 124 -2.51 -12.78 -2.87
N TYR A 125 -1.55 -12.36 -3.69
CA TYR A 125 -1.01 -13.13 -4.80
C TYR A 125 0.50 -13.22 -4.67
N THR A 126 1.04 -14.44 -4.67
CA THR A 126 2.48 -14.68 -4.55
C THR A 126 3.09 -14.85 -5.94
N LEU A 127 4.04 -13.99 -6.28
CA LEU A 127 4.84 -14.12 -7.50
C LEU A 127 6.11 -14.89 -7.17
N THR A 128 6.37 -15.94 -7.93
CA THR A 128 7.60 -16.73 -7.85
C THR A 128 8.43 -16.45 -9.09
N ALA A 129 9.76 -16.39 -8.95
CA ALA A 129 10.63 -16.32 -10.11
C ALA A 129 10.48 -17.60 -10.94
N PRO A 130 10.52 -17.51 -12.28
CA PRO A 130 10.68 -18.70 -13.10
C PRO A 130 11.97 -19.42 -12.69
N SER A 131 11.89 -20.74 -12.64
CA SER A 131 13.01 -21.63 -12.28
C SER A 131 14.07 -21.65 -13.37
#